data_AF-A0A915IMF7-F1
#
_entry.id   AF-A0A915IMF7-F1
#
_cell.length_a   1.000
_cell.length_b   1.000
_cell.length_c   1.000
_cell.angle_alpha   90.00
_cell.angle_beta   90.00
_cell.angle_gamma   90.00
#
_symmetry.space_group_name_H-M   'P 1'
#
loop_
_entity.id
_entity.type
_entity.pdbx_description
1 polymer ?
#
loop_
_entity_poly.entity_id
_entity_poly.type
_entity_poly.pdbx_seq_one_letter_code
_entity_poly.pdbx_strand_id
1 'polypeptide(L)'
;YLDTIGENLSRCLPRVISNISNVDQLLLNRNQNSSHFPNFTSTFGITNFAAGQLFNDAVDAAISQELDVIGTPSGGAYRLSALEQNRLAELMAANEIFEEPMESGDARSLTDFVNLMDIGIRRIIRMAKRIDAFKNLCKDDQIALLKGGCVELMVLRGVMAFDPVKDTWRGPKSYCIKSENVREVKGDVYDEYKKYFHSFEQNLRTNESIMVILSAITLFICERPNVQHKDLISSEQAVYVELLKNYLNSIYDQKRATSAYERLMSNLDDLHRLTERVISIFLHVNPKDVEPLLLEMFDWKR
;
A
#
# COMPACT_ATOMS: atom_id res chain seq x y z
N TYR A 1 15.85 -13.92 -28.52
CA TYR A 1 15.31 -13.13 -27.39
C TYR A 1 15.56 -11.64 -27.57
N LEU A 2 16.74 -11.19 -28.05
CA LEU A 2 16.98 -9.79 -28.39
C LEU A 2 16.43 -9.39 -29.78
N ASP A 3 16.45 -10.30 -30.77
CA ASP A 3 15.94 -10.01 -32.13
C ASP A 3 14.41 -9.82 -32.17
N THR A 4 13.68 -10.55 -31.32
CA THR A 4 12.22 -10.45 -31.19
C THR A 4 11.76 -9.12 -30.59
N ILE A 5 12.59 -8.51 -29.72
CA ILE A 5 12.32 -7.19 -29.12
C ILE A 5 12.57 -6.09 -30.17
N GLY A 6 13.60 -6.24 -31.01
CA GLY A 6 13.89 -5.32 -32.11
C GLY A 6 12.81 -5.28 -33.19
N GLU A 7 12.24 -6.44 -33.56
CA GLU A 7 11.14 -6.52 -34.54
C GLU A 7 9.82 -5.94 -34.01
N ASN A 8 9.54 -6.09 -32.71
CA ASN A 8 8.34 -5.50 -32.09
C ASN A 8 8.45 -3.98 -31.94
N LEU A 9 9.64 -3.45 -31.63
CA LEU A 9 9.88 -2.01 -31.62
C LEU A 9 9.76 -1.38 -33.01
N SER A 10 10.24 -2.03 -34.07
CA SER A 10 10.13 -1.50 -35.44
C SER A 10 8.70 -1.49 -35.99
N ARG A 11 7.83 -2.41 -35.52
CA ARG A 11 6.39 -2.44 -35.86
C ARG A 11 5.58 -1.38 -35.12
N CYS A 12 5.98 -1.00 -33.91
CA CYS A 12 5.24 -0.04 -33.09
C CYS A 12 5.64 1.43 -33.36
N LEU A 13 6.89 1.68 -33.77
CA LEU A 13 7.37 3.04 -34.08
C LEU A 13 6.51 3.81 -35.09
N PRO A 14 6.02 3.23 -36.21
CA PRO A 14 5.19 3.95 -37.18
C PRO A 14 3.84 4.44 -36.62
N ARG A 15 3.22 3.69 -35.68
CA ARG A 15 1.96 4.09 -35.02
C ARG A 15 2.18 5.20 -33.99
N VAL A 16 3.30 5.16 -33.28
CA VAL A 16 3.70 6.20 -32.32
C VAL A 16 4.03 7.50 -33.06
N ILE A 17 4.78 7.44 -34.16
CA ILE A 17 5.10 8.60 -35.01
C ILE A 17 3.83 9.17 -35.68
N SER A 18 2.91 8.32 -36.15
CA SER A 18 1.61 8.74 -36.68
C SER A 18 0.76 9.50 -35.65
N ASN A 19 0.77 9.06 -34.38
CA ASN A 19 0.03 9.73 -33.31
C ASN A 19 0.67 11.08 -32.93
N ILE A 20 2.00 11.19 -32.94
CA ILE A 20 2.71 12.46 -32.71
C ILE A 20 2.41 13.45 -33.85
N SER A 21 2.43 13.00 -35.10
CA SER A 21 2.12 13.85 -36.25
C SER A 21 0.67 14.37 -36.26
N ASN A 22 -0.27 13.61 -35.68
CA ASN A 22 -1.66 14.05 -35.48
C ASN A 22 -1.80 15.09 -34.35
N VAL A 23 -0.98 15.00 -33.31
CA VAL A 23 -0.92 16.00 -32.23
C VAL A 23 -0.36 17.32 -32.75
N ASP A 24 0.68 17.29 -33.59
CA ASP A 24 1.23 18.50 -34.23
C ASP A 24 0.21 19.18 -35.17
N GLN A 25 -0.59 18.41 -35.93
CA GLN A 25 -1.68 18.97 -36.74
C GLN A 25 -2.81 19.58 -35.90
N LEU A 26 -3.14 18.98 -34.76
CA LEU A 26 -4.14 19.53 -33.83
C LEU A 26 -3.65 20.82 -33.14
N LEU A 27 -2.34 20.95 -32.89
CA LEU A 27 -1.73 22.15 -32.34
C LEU A 27 -1.60 23.27 -33.38
N LEU A 28 -1.31 22.94 -34.65
CA LEU A 28 -1.28 23.91 -35.75
C LEU A 28 -2.67 24.47 -36.08
N ASN A 29 -3.73 23.64 -36.05
CA ASN A 29 -5.10 24.09 -36.28
C ASN A 29 -5.66 24.99 -35.16
N ARG A 30 -5.08 24.95 -33.96
CA ARG A 30 -5.51 25.80 -32.83
C ARG A 30 -4.95 27.21 -32.88
N ASN A 31 -3.91 27.47 -33.69
CA ASN A 31 -3.23 28.76 -33.81
C ASN A 31 -3.78 29.69 -34.93
N GLN A 32 -4.84 29.32 -35.65
CA GLN A 32 -5.44 30.19 -36.67
C GLN A 32 -6.58 31.09 -36.18
N ASN A 33 -7.02 30.96 -34.92
CA ASN A 33 -8.10 31.79 -34.35
C ASN A 33 -7.67 32.50 -33.06
N SER A 34 -6.86 33.56 -33.15
CA SER A 34 -7.01 34.75 -32.28
C SER A 34 -6.08 35.87 -32.71
N SER A 35 -6.67 37.05 -32.96
CA SER A 35 -6.00 38.29 -33.33
C SER A 35 -6.26 39.36 -32.28
N HIS A 36 -5.43 39.47 -31.24
CA HIS A 36 -5.07 40.73 -30.54
C HIS A 36 -4.09 40.47 -29.36
N PHE A 37 -3.10 41.36 -29.25
CA PHE A 37 -1.88 41.45 -28.40
C PHE A 37 -2.08 41.43 -26.86
N PRO A 38 -1.01 41.48 -26.00
CA PRO A 38 0.45 41.25 -26.19
C PRO A 38 1.16 40.35 -25.12
N ASN A 39 2.37 39.90 -25.47
CA ASN A 39 3.54 39.55 -24.63
C ASN A 39 3.34 38.96 -23.22
N PHE A 40 3.40 37.62 -23.13
CA PHE A 40 3.89 36.92 -21.94
C PHE A 40 4.86 35.80 -22.35
N THR A 41 6.15 36.07 -22.24
CA THR A 41 7.20 35.05 -22.17
C THR A 41 7.04 34.29 -20.84
N SER A 42 6.30 33.18 -20.83
CA SER A 42 6.53 32.08 -19.85
C SER A 42 5.89 30.73 -20.20
N THR A 43 5.12 30.61 -21.29
CA THR A 43 4.31 29.39 -21.53
C THR A 43 5.05 28.22 -22.19
N PHE A 44 6.30 28.40 -22.63
CA PHE A 44 7.05 27.33 -23.32
C PHE A 44 7.67 26.25 -22.40
N GLY A 45 7.60 26.42 -21.07
CA GLY A 45 8.09 25.42 -20.10
C GLY A 45 7.07 24.36 -19.68
N ILE A 46 5.78 24.59 -19.92
CA ILE A 46 4.69 23.75 -19.37
C ILE A 46 4.27 22.66 -20.37
N THR A 47 4.43 22.89 -21.68
CA THR A 47 3.98 21.96 -22.73
C THR A 47 4.91 20.74 -22.89
N ASN A 48 6.22 20.88 -22.66
CA ASN A 48 7.16 19.74 -22.71
C ASN A 48 7.09 18.83 -21.49
N PHE A 49 6.78 19.37 -20.30
CA PHE A 49 6.60 18.56 -19.10
C PHE A 49 5.31 17.73 -19.17
N ALA A 50 4.21 18.35 -19.62
CA ALA A 50 2.95 17.64 -19.82
C ALA A 50 3.05 16.56 -20.92
N ALA A 51 3.79 16.82 -22.00
CA ALA A 51 4.03 15.83 -23.06
C ALA A 51 4.93 14.67 -22.60
N GLY A 52 5.97 14.95 -21.79
CA GLY A 52 6.83 13.93 -21.19
C GLY A 52 6.10 13.08 -20.15
N GLN A 53 5.20 13.69 -19.37
CA GLN A 53 4.38 13.00 -18.38
C GLN A 53 3.29 12.16 -19.06
N LEU A 54 2.61 12.68 -20.08
CA LEU A 54 1.66 11.90 -20.89
C LEU A 54 2.35 10.76 -21.65
N PHE A 55 3.61 10.93 -22.08
CA PHE A 55 4.40 9.88 -22.70
C PHE A 55 4.78 8.79 -21.69
N ASN A 56 5.25 9.16 -20.50
CA ASN A 56 5.54 8.19 -19.44
C ASN A 56 4.26 7.49 -18.95
N ASP A 57 3.15 8.22 -18.79
CA ASP A 57 1.85 7.66 -18.42
C ASP A 57 1.33 6.72 -19.51
N ALA A 58 1.55 7.03 -20.80
CA ALA A 58 1.19 6.15 -21.91
C ALA A 58 2.12 4.93 -22.03
N VAL A 59 3.40 5.07 -21.71
CA VAL A 59 4.37 3.97 -21.65
C VAL A 59 4.07 3.06 -20.46
N ASP A 60 3.78 3.61 -19.29
CA ASP A 60 3.40 2.85 -18.10
C ASP A 60 2.02 2.20 -18.28
N ALA A 61 1.06 2.88 -18.93
CA ALA A 61 -0.22 2.28 -19.30
C ALA A 61 -0.06 1.18 -20.37
N ALA A 62 0.88 1.32 -21.31
CA ALA A 62 1.18 0.31 -22.32
C ALA A 62 1.94 -0.89 -21.74
N ILE A 63 2.89 -0.66 -20.82
CA ILE A 63 3.59 -1.71 -20.05
C ILE A 63 2.60 -2.43 -19.14
N SER A 64 1.68 -1.69 -18.49
CA SER A 64 0.61 -2.26 -17.68
C SER A 64 -0.39 -3.04 -18.53
N GLN A 65 -0.72 -2.57 -19.75
CA GLN A 65 -1.55 -3.32 -20.69
C GLN A 65 -0.87 -4.55 -21.26
N GLU A 66 0.44 -4.53 -21.55
CA GLU A 66 1.18 -5.72 -21.99
C GLU A 66 1.42 -6.72 -20.84
N LEU A 67 1.47 -6.27 -19.58
CA LEU A 67 1.48 -7.14 -18.39
C LEU A 67 0.06 -7.67 -18.04
N ASP A 68 -1.00 -6.92 -18.32
CA ASP A 68 -2.40 -7.35 -18.15
C ASP A 68 -2.82 -8.43 -19.16
N VAL A 69 -2.11 -8.58 -20.28
CA VAL A 69 -2.34 -9.68 -21.24
C VAL A 69 -1.88 -11.05 -20.68
N ILE A 70 -1.22 -11.10 -19.51
CA ILE A 70 -0.78 -12.35 -18.86
C ILE A 70 -1.62 -12.73 -17.62
N GLY A 71 -2.65 -11.97 -17.23
CA GLY A 71 -3.33 -12.24 -15.95
C GLY A 71 -4.78 -11.79 -15.84
N THR A 72 -5.64 -12.13 -16.79
CA THR A 72 -7.06 -12.17 -16.48
C THR A 72 -7.30 -13.19 -15.35
N PRO A 73 -8.19 -12.93 -14.37
CA PRO A 73 -8.59 -13.93 -13.39
C PRO A 73 -9.34 -15.06 -14.11
N SER A 74 -8.57 -15.98 -14.70
CA SER A 74 -9.05 -17.29 -15.07
C SER A 74 -9.25 -18.02 -13.75
N GLY A 75 -10.52 -18.18 -13.35
CA GLY A 75 -10.90 -18.72 -12.04
C GLY A 75 -9.97 -19.83 -11.60
N GLY A 76 -9.30 -19.61 -10.46
CA GLY A 76 -8.32 -20.54 -9.95
C GLY A 76 -8.95 -21.92 -9.74
N ALA A 77 -8.16 -22.98 -9.92
CA ALA A 77 -8.66 -24.35 -9.80
C ALA A 77 -9.12 -24.67 -8.37
N TYR A 78 -8.61 -23.94 -7.37
CA TYR A 78 -8.92 -24.16 -5.97
C TYR A 78 -10.26 -23.51 -5.58
N ARG A 79 -11.08 -24.25 -4.83
CA ARG A 79 -12.27 -23.71 -4.18
C ARG A 79 -12.05 -23.69 -2.68
N LEU A 80 -12.12 -22.51 -2.08
CA LEU A 80 -12.05 -22.35 -0.63
C LEU A 80 -13.11 -23.19 0.06
N SER A 81 -12.71 -23.93 1.08
CA SER A 81 -13.59 -24.63 2.00
C SER A 81 -14.46 -23.66 2.81
N ALA A 82 -15.54 -24.16 3.40
CA ALA A 82 -16.41 -23.36 4.26
C ALA A 82 -15.65 -22.75 5.44
N LEU A 83 -14.66 -23.46 5.99
CA LEU A 83 -13.84 -22.96 7.10
C LEU A 83 -12.98 -21.78 6.66
N GLU A 84 -12.32 -21.88 5.50
CA GLU A 84 -11.49 -20.80 4.95
C GLU A 84 -12.31 -19.56 4.58
N GLN A 85 -13.50 -19.78 4.01
CA GLN A 85 -14.44 -18.69 3.72
C GLN A 85 -14.88 -18.00 5.00
N ASN A 86 -15.19 -18.75 6.07
CA ASN A 86 -15.56 -18.18 7.36
C ASN A 86 -14.41 -17.39 7.99
N ARG A 87 -13.18 -17.89 7.93
CA ARG A 87 -11.99 -17.17 8.41
C ARG A 87 -11.76 -15.87 7.63
N LEU A 88 -11.87 -15.91 6.30
CA LEU A 88 -11.75 -14.72 5.49
C LEU A 88 -12.88 -13.72 5.79
N ALA A 89 -14.13 -14.19 5.92
CA ALA A 89 -15.27 -13.33 6.24
C ALA A 89 -15.12 -12.67 7.62
N GLU A 90 -14.59 -13.39 8.62
CA GLU A 90 -14.24 -12.84 9.94
C GLU A 90 -13.22 -11.69 9.81
N LEU A 91 -12.13 -11.91 9.06
CA LEU A 91 -11.11 -10.88 8.83
C LEU A 91 -11.68 -9.66 8.10
N MET A 92 -12.49 -9.87 7.07
CA MET A 92 -13.18 -8.81 6.32
C MET A 92 -14.12 -8.02 7.23
N ALA A 93 -14.92 -8.69 8.06
CA ALA A 93 -15.79 -8.02 9.02
C ALA A 93 -14.98 -7.21 10.05
N ALA A 94 -13.89 -7.77 10.59
CA ALA A 94 -12.99 -7.06 11.48
C ALA A 94 -12.38 -5.79 10.83
N ASN A 95 -12.18 -5.84 9.50
CA ASN A 95 -11.63 -4.77 8.68
C ASN A 95 -12.49 -3.50 8.61
N GLU A 96 -13.82 -3.64 8.73
CA GLU A 96 -14.79 -2.55 8.57
C GLU A 96 -14.55 -1.36 9.54
N ILE A 97 -13.86 -1.59 10.66
CA ILE A 97 -13.49 -0.52 11.62
C ILE A 97 -12.69 0.60 10.92
N PHE A 98 -11.94 0.29 9.87
CA PHE A 98 -11.15 1.29 9.16
C PHE A 98 -11.99 2.21 8.29
N GLU A 99 -13.22 1.84 7.95
CA GLU A 99 -14.18 2.66 7.19
C GLU A 99 -14.94 3.66 8.08
N GLU A 100 -14.80 3.57 9.41
CA GLU A 100 -15.43 4.51 10.32
C GLU A 100 -14.98 5.96 9.98
N PRO A 101 -15.90 6.95 10.03
CA PRO A 101 -15.53 8.35 9.85
C PRO A 101 -14.46 8.78 10.86
N MET A 102 -13.50 9.57 10.42
CA MET A 102 -12.61 10.28 11.34
C MET A 102 -13.20 11.64 11.70
N GLU A 103 -13.02 12.04 12.96
CA GLU A 103 -13.47 13.35 13.46
C GLU A 103 -12.43 14.48 13.22
N SER A 104 -11.21 14.15 12.80
CA SER A 104 -10.10 15.11 12.63
C SER A 104 -9.83 15.47 11.16
N GLY A 105 -9.65 16.77 10.88
CA GLY A 105 -9.34 17.34 9.57
C GLY A 105 -7.90 17.13 9.08
N ASP A 106 -7.60 17.59 7.85
CA ASP A 106 -6.32 17.43 7.11
C ASP A 106 -5.05 17.53 7.98
N ALA A 107 -4.16 16.53 7.94
CA ALA A 107 -2.84 16.64 8.56
C ALA A 107 -1.90 17.53 7.74
N ARG A 108 -1.49 18.64 8.36
CA ARG A 108 -0.55 19.61 7.78
C ARG A 108 0.71 19.76 8.63
N SER A 109 0.77 19.09 9.78
CA SER A 109 1.90 19.12 10.71
C SER A 109 2.27 17.74 11.24
N LEU A 110 3.47 17.63 11.83
CA LEU A 110 3.93 16.46 12.58
C LEU A 110 2.98 16.06 13.70
N THR A 111 2.40 17.03 14.41
CA THR A 111 1.43 16.79 15.47
C THR A 111 0.15 16.17 14.93
N ASP A 112 -0.32 16.61 13.77
CA ASP A 112 -1.48 15.98 13.12
C ASP A 112 -1.16 14.54 12.71
N PHE A 113 0.03 14.28 12.19
CA PHE A 113 0.47 12.92 11.87
C PHE A 113 0.48 12.01 13.10
N VAL A 114 1.00 12.49 14.25
CA VAL A 114 0.96 11.76 15.53
C VAL A 114 -0.47 11.48 15.98
N ASN A 115 -1.40 12.44 15.82
CA ASN A 115 -2.81 12.22 16.14
C ASN A 115 -3.48 11.18 15.23
N LEU A 116 -3.14 11.16 13.94
CA LEU A 116 -3.61 10.10 13.03
C LEU A 116 -3.12 8.72 13.42
N MET A 117 -1.88 8.64 13.89
CA MET A 117 -1.27 7.40 14.36
C MET A 117 -2.03 6.85 15.57
N ASP A 118 -2.40 7.71 16.53
CA ASP A 118 -3.21 7.33 17.70
C ASP A 118 -4.55 6.75 17.26
N ILE A 119 -5.25 7.42 16.34
CA ILE A 119 -6.51 6.93 15.76
C ILE A 119 -6.30 5.58 15.07
N GLY A 120 -5.24 5.45 14.26
CA GLY A 120 -4.88 4.24 13.53
C GLY A 120 -4.61 3.06 14.47
N ILE A 121 -3.83 3.28 15.53
CA ILE A 121 -3.51 2.27 16.55
C ILE A 121 -4.78 1.86 17.31
N ARG A 122 -5.65 2.79 17.71
CA ARG A 122 -6.94 2.45 18.33
C ARG A 122 -7.82 1.60 17.41
N ARG A 123 -7.82 1.89 16.10
CA ARG A 123 -8.53 1.07 15.10
C ARG A 123 -7.92 -0.32 14.98
N ILE A 124 -6.59 -0.44 14.95
CA ILE A 124 -5.88 -1.74 14.94
C ILE A 124 -6.23 -2.57 16.19
N ILE A 125 -6.21 -1.96 17.38
CA ILE A 125 -6.56 -2.65 18.63
C ILE A 125 -8.01 -3.16 18.58
N ARG A 126 -8.95 -2.34 18.09
CA ARG A 126 -10.35 -2.75 17.95
C ARG A 126 -10.54 -3.84 16.90
N MET A 127 -9.83 -3.75 15.77
CA MET A 127 -9.82 -4.77 14.72
C MET A 127 -9.31 -6.11 15.27
N ALA A 128 -8.18 -6.12 15.96
CA ALA A 128 -7.61 -7.34 16.54
C ALA A 128 -8.59 -8.00 17.52
N LYS A 129 -9.29 -7.20 18.33
CA LYS A 129 -10.33 -7.69 19.26
C LYS A 129 -11.58 -8.27 18.60
N ARG A 130 -11.80 -8.03 17.30
CA ARG A 130 -12.88 -8.66 16.51
C ARG A 130 -12.48 -10.02 15.92
N ILE A 131 -11.20 -10.41 16.02
CA ILE A 131 -10.70 -11.72 15.59
C ILE A 131 -10.75 -12.66 16.81
N ASP A 132 -11.52 -13.73 16.73
CA ASP A 132 -11.79 -14.65 17.84
C ASP A 132 -10.50 -15.27 18.37
N ALA A 133 -9.59 -15.66 17.48
CA ALA A 133 -8.30 -16.24 17.87
C ALA A 133 -7.47 -15.28 18.73
N PHE A 134 -7.43 -13.99 18.38
CA PHE A 134 -6.72 -12.97 19.16
C PHE A 134 -7.44 -12.66 20.48
N LYS A 135 -8.77 -12.51 20.41
CA LYS A 135 -9.62 -12.18 21.57
C LYS A 135 -9.49 -13.22 22.69
N ASN A 136 -9.28 -14.48 22.34
CA ASN A 136 -9.17 -15.60 23.28
C ASN A 136 -7.75 -15.82 23.86
N LEU A 137 -6.74 -15.08 23.40
CA LEU A 137 -5.40 -15.11 24.01
C LEU A 137 -5.41 -14.51 25.42
N CYS A 138 -4.40 -14.85 26.23
CA CYS A 138 -4.19 -14.16 27.52
C CYS A 138 -3.85 -12.68 27.30
N LYS A 139 -4.02 -11.85 28.33
CA LYS A 139 -3.79 -10.40 28.22
C LYS A 139 -2.34 -10.06 27.86
N ASP A 140 -1.38 -10.79 28.41
CA ASP A 140 0.04 -10.56 28.15
C ASP A 140 0.38 -10.80 26.68
N ASP A 141 -0.15 -11.87 26.08
CA ASP A 141 0.02 -12.15 24.64
C ASP A 141 -0.68 -11.12 23.76
N GLN A 142 -1.91 -10.70 24.11
CA GLN A 142 -2.61 -9.64 23.37
C GLN A 142 -1.77 -8.35 23.35
N ILE A 143 -1.18 -7.98 24.49
CA ILE A 143 -0.32 -6.78 24.62
C ILE A 143 0.97 -6.97 23.83
N ALA A 144 1.64 -8.10 23.97
CA ALA A 144 2.91 -8.39 23.28
C ALA A 144 2.76 -8.33 21.75
N LEU A 145 1.71 -8.95 21.21
CA LEU A 145 1.44 -8.94 19.77
C LEU A 145 1.10 -7.54 19.25
N LEU A 146 0.29 -6.77 19.98
CA LEU A 146 -0.06 -5.40 19.58
C LEU A 146 1.13 -4.46 19.66
N LYS A 147 1.94 -4.51 20.73
CA LYS A 147 3.17 -3.71 20.85
C LYS A 147 4.16 -4.03 19.74
N GLY A 148 4.31 -5.31 19.41
CA GLY A 148 5.22 -5.74 18.37
C GLY A 148 4.75 -5.43 16.94
N GLY A 149 3.44 -5.53 16.68
CA GLY A 149 2.91 -5.51 15.31
C GLY A 149 2.15 -4.25 14.89
N CYS A 150 1.81 -3.33 15.79
CA CYS A 150 0.91 -2.22 15.45
C CYS A 150 1.44 -1.30 14.35
N VAL A 151 2.76 -1.02 14.33
CA VAL A 151 3.36 -0.21 13.27
C VAL A 151 3.36 -0.97 11.95
N GLU A 152 3.78 -2.23 11.95
CA GLU A 152 3.79 -3.07 10.74
C GLU A 152 2.40 -3.14 10.09
N LEU A 153 1.36 -3.35 10.91
CA LEU A 153 -0.04 -3.35 10.48
C LEU A 153 -0.45 -2.00 9.90
N MET A 154 -0.04 -0.91 10.53
CA MET A 154 -0.35 0.44 10.04
C MET A 154 0.39 0.78 8.74
N VAL A 155 1.62 0.30 8.54
CA VAL A 155 2.33 0.43 7.27
C VAL A 155 1.57 -0.33 6.17
N LEU A 156 1.13 -1.56 6.42
CA LEU A 156 0.28 -2.33 5.48
C LEU A 156 -1.02 -1.58 5.14
N ARG A 157 -1.65 -0.92 6.11
CA ARG A 157 -2.79 -0.02 5.84
C ARG A 157 -2.43 1.14 4.94
N GLY A 158 -1.27 1.74 5.17
CA GLY A 158 -0.70 2.73 4.27
C GLY A 158 -0.65 2.20 2.85
N VAL A 159 -0.08 1.01 2.62
CA VAL A 159 0.08 0.39 1.29
C VAL A 159 -1.25 0.28 0.54
N MET A 160 -2.33 -0.09 1.23
CA MET A 160 -3.67 -0.13 0.65
C MET A 160 -4.21 1.25 0.28
N ALA A 161 -3.97 2.24 1.15
CA ALA A 161 -4.50 3.59 1.03
C ALA A 161 -3.75 4.48 0.01
N PHE A 162 -2.54 4.10 -0.39
CA PHE A 162 -1.69 4.95 -1.22
C PHE A 162 -2.12 4.99 -2.70
N ASP A 163 -2.27 6.22 -3.19
CA ASP A 163 -2.49 6.58 -4.57
C ASP A 163 -1.17 7.03 -5.20
N PRO A 164 -0.50 6.20 -6.02
CA PRO A 164 0.79 6.53 -6.61
C PRO A 164 0.70 7.64 -7.66
N VAL A 165 -0.46 7.81 -8.31
CA VAL A 165 -0.67 8.85 -9.33
C VAL A 165 -0.76 10.23 -8.68
N LYS A 166 -1.45 10.30 -7.54
CA LYS A 166 -1.62 11.56 -6.80
C LYS A 166 -0.53 11.81 -5.76
N ASP A 167 0.26 10.79 -5.48
CA ASP A 167 1.22 10.77 -4.37
C ASP A 167 0.55 11.16 -3.04
N THR A 168 -0.58 10.52 -2.75
CA THR A 168 -1.37 10.76 -1.54
C THR A 168 -1.86 9.48 -0.89
N TRP A 169 -2.00 9.48 0.43
CA TRP A 169 -2.77 8.45 1.14
C TRP A 169 -4.23 8.87 1.23
N ARG A 170 -5.12 8.02 0.71
CA ARG A 170 -6.57 8.21 0.81
C ARG A 170 -7.09 7.61 2.10
N GLY A 171 -7.58 8.47 2.99
CA GLY A 171 -8.34 8.06 4.17
C GLY A 171 -9.85 8.11 3.94
N PRO A 172 -10.64 7.71 4.94
CA PRO A 172 -12.09 7.82 4.91
C PRO A 172 -12.55 9.26 4.63
N LYS A 173 -13.61 9.43 3.82
CA LYS A 173 -14.23 10.73 3.45
C LYS A 173 -13.27 11.75 2.80
N SER A 174 -12.47 11.32 1.83
CA SER A 174 -11.60 12.20 1.01
C SER A 174 -10.42 12.83 1.75
N TYR A 175 -10.10 12.34 2.95
CA TYR A 175 -8.89 12.69 3.65
C TYR A 175 -7.67 12.33 2.79
N CYS A 176 -6.79 13.29 2.52
CA CYS A 176 -5.61 13.09 1.68
C CYS A 176 -4.36 13.57 2.40
N ILE A 177 -3.50 12.64 2.83
CA ILE A 177 -2.16 13.01 3.30
C ILE A 177 -1.29 13.19 2.07
N LYS A 178 -0.82 14.41 1.82
CA LYS A 178 0.20 14.66 0.80
C LYS A 178 1.54 14.13 1.29
N SER A 179 2.22 13.46 0.38
CA SER A 179 3.53 12.88 0.59
C SER A 179 4.62 13.90 0.97
N GLU A 180 4.46 15.15 0.50
CA GLU A 180 5.30 16.31 0.84
C GLU A 180 5.32 16.63 2.35
N ASN A 181 4.18 16.47 3.03
CA ASN A 181 4.07 16.72 4.48
C ASN A 181 4.85 15.66 5.31
N VAL A 182 5.13 14.49 4.72
CA VAL A 182 5.98 13.43 5.32
C VAL A 182 7.45 13.65 4.98
N ARG A 183 7.74 14.28 3.84
CA ARG A 183 9.10 14.52 3.35
C ARG A 183 9.90 15.51 4.22
N GLU A 184 9.23 16.47 4.85
CA GLU A 184 9.85 17.39 5.82
C GLU A 184 10.36 16.69 7.09
N VAL A 185 9.94 15.44 7.33
CA VAL A 185 10.17 14.73 8.60
C VAL A 185 11.45 13.89 8.62
N LYS A 186 11.98 13.48 7.46
CA LYS A 186 13.35 12.91 7.21
C LYS A 186 13.38 12.23 5.84
N GLY A 187 14.05 12.83 4.87
CA GLY A 187 14.01 12.40 3.45
C GLY A 187 14.40 10.93 3.17
N ASP A 188 15.36 10.37 3.90
CA ASP A 188 15.87 9.00 3.66
C ASP A 188 14.83 7.92 4.00
N VAL A 189 14.17 8.04 5.16
CA VAL A 189 13.15 7.07 5.60
C VAL A 189 11.93 7.11 4.69
N TYR A 190 11.58 8.29 4.19
CA TYR A 190 10.46 8.46 3.27
C TYR A 190 10.71 7.83 1.89
N ASP A 191 11.93 7.93 1.36
CA ASP A 191 12.29 7.29 0.09
C ASP A 191 12.27 5.76 0.20
N GLU A 192 12.71 5.21 1.33
CA GLU A 192 12.59 3.77 1.62
C GLU A 192 11.15 3.32 1.80
N TYR A 193 10.35 4.13 2.50
CA TYR A 193 8.91 3.91 2.64
C TYR A 193 8.26 3.89 1.25
N LYS A 194 8.58 4.83 0.36
CA LYS A 194 8.09 4.81 -1.02
C LYS A 194 8.55 3.58 -1.79
N LYS A 195 9.82 3.19 -1.71
CA LYS A 195 10.33 1.98 -2.38
C LYS A 195 9.56 0.74 -1.95
N TYR A 196 9.25 0.61 -0.67
CA TYR A 196 8.43 -0.49 -0.15
C TYR A 196 7.02 -0.49 -0.75
N PHE A 197 6.37 0.65 -0.87
CA PHE A 197 5.04 0.71 -1.46
C PHE A 197 5.02 0.30 -2.93
N HIS A 198 6.06 0.69 -3.67
CA HIS A 198 6.22 0.33 -5.07
C HIS A 198 6.68 -1.12 -5.27
N SER A 199 7.12 -1.83 -4.22
CA SER A 199 7.41 -3.27 -4.30
C SER A 199 6.14 -4.12 -4.38
N PHE A 200 4.99 -3.58 -3.98
CA PHE A 200 3.70 -4.24 -4.15
C PHE A 200 3.17 -4.07 -5.57
N GLU A 201 2.85 -5.19 -6.21
CA GLU A 201 2.07 -5.15 -7.45
C GLU A 201 0.69 -4.53 -7.20
N GLN A 202 0.26 -3.68 -8.12
CA GLN A 202 -0.98 -2.90 -7.99
C GLN A 202 -2.19 -3.80 -7.71
N ASN A 203 -2.34 -4.90 -8.43
CA ASN A 203 -3.45 -5.84 -8.28
C ASN A 203 -3.44 -6.61 -6.95
N LEU A 204 -2.27 -6.81 -6.33
CA LEU A 204 -2.15 -7.51 -5.05
C LEU A 204 -2.51 -6.57 -3.88
N ARG A 205 -2.01 -5.33 -3.90
CA ARG A 205 -2.29 -4.35 -2.83
C ARG A 205 -3.71 -3.78 -2.84
N THR A 206 -4.38 -3.79 -4.00
CA THR A 206 -5.79 -3.36 -4.10
C THR A 206 -6.78 -4.49 -3.82
N ASN A 207 -6.32 -5.74 -3.72
CA ASN A 207 -7.16 -6.86 -3.30
C ASN A 207 -7.28 -6.87 -1.77
N GLU A 208 -8.45 -6.46 -1.28
CA GLU A 208 -8.71 -6.36 0.16
C GLU A 208 -8.54 -7.69 0.88
N SER A 209 -9.00 -8.80 0.30
CA SER A 209 -8.86 -10.13 0.88
C SER A 209 -7.40 -10.52 1.11
N ILE A 210 -6.52 -10.24 0.13
CA ILE A 210 -5.07 -10.47 0.29
C ILE A 210 -4.54 -9.66 1.47
N MET A 211 -4.88 -8.37 1.54
CA MET A 211 -4.32 -7.46 2.53
C MET A 211 -4.81 -7.72 3.95
N VAL A 212 -6.06 -8.17 4.14
CA VAL A 212 -6.55 -8.60 5.46
C VAL A 212 -5.91 -9.91 5.92
N ILE A 213 -5.64 -10.84 5.00
CA ILE A 213 -4.90 -12.07 5.32
C ILE A 213 -3.45 -11.74 5.71
N LEU A 214 -2.76 -10.87 4.96
CA LEU A 214 -1.41 -10.41 5.32
C LEU A 214 -1.39 -9.72 6.69
N SER A 215 -2.40 -8.90 6.98
CA SER A 215 -2.56 -8.27 8.30
C SER A 215 -2.70 -9.31 9.41
N ALA A 216 -3.43 -10.40 9.19
CA ALA A 216 -3.52 -11.49 10.17
C ALA A 216 -2.17 -12.19 10.35
N ILE A 217 -1.45 -12.51 9.27
CA ILE A 217 -0.11 -13.12 9.33
C ILE A 217 0.86 -12.24 10.14
N THR A 218 0.84 -10.92 9.91
CA THR A 218 1.66 -9.93 10.63
C THR A 218 1.28 -9.80 12.11
N LEU A 219 -0.02 -9.90 12.45
CA LEU A 219 -0.50 -9.81 13.82
C LEU A 219 -0.05 -11.00 14.67
N PHE A 220 -0.08 -12.22 14.13
CA PHE A 220 0.23 -13.46 14.86
C PHE A 220 1.69 -13.90 14.73
N ILE A 221 2.65 -12.99 14.93
CA ILE A 221 4.08 -13.36 14.98
C ILE A 221 4.44 -13.83 16.40
N CYS A 222 4.84 -15.09 16.57
CA CYS A 222 5.16 -15.65 17.89
C CYS A 222 6.51 -15.20 18.47
N GLU A 223 7.40 -14.65 17.64
CA GLU A 223 8.73 -14.18 18.06
C GLU A 223 8.75 -12.77 18.65
N ARG A 224 7.57 -12.16 18.89
CA ARG A 224 7.51 -10.87 19.57
C ARG A 224 8.02 -10.99 21.02
N PRO A 225 8.68 -9.94 21.55
CA PRO A 225 9.07 -9.91 22.95
C PRO A 225 7.88 -10.10 23.89
N ASN A 226 8.07 -10.82 25.00
CA ASN A 226 7.09 -11.06 26.06
C ASN A 226 5.87 -11.93 25.68
N VAL A 227 5.90 -12.59 24.52
CA VAL A 227 4.93 -13.65 24.20
C VAL A 227 5.14 -14.86 25.13
N GLN A 228 4.07 -15.30 25.77
CA GLN A 228 4.00 -16.43 26.68
C GLN A 228 3.70 -17.74 25.95
N HIS A 229 2.71 -17.74 25.05
CA HIS A 229 2.23 -18.96 24.37
C HIS A 229 2.63 -19.03 22.90
N LYS A 230 3.94 -19.19 22.64
CA LYS A 230 4.50 -19.18 21.28
C LYS A 230 3.88 -20.23 20.34
N ASP A 231 3.70 -21.46 20.81
CA ASP A 231 3.17 -22.56 19.98
C ASP A 231 1.74 -22.31 19.52
N LEU A 232 0.91 -21.73 20.40
CA LEU A 232 -0.47 -21.35 20.10
C LEU A 232 -0.50 -20.29 19.00
N ILE A 233 0.32 -19.25 19.14
CA ILE A 233 0.38 -18.14 18.18
C ILE A 233 0.95 -18.61 16.84
N SER A 234 2.01 -19.42 16.86
CA SER A 234 2.62 -19.98 15.63
C SER A 234 1.63 -20.88 14.88
N SER A 235 0.86 -21.69 15.60
CA SER A 235 -0.17 -22.54 15.01
C SER A 235 -1.28 -21.71 14.35
N GLU A 236 -1.72 -20.63 15.01
CA GLU A 236 -2.73 -19.75 14.43
C GLU A 236 -2.18 -18.99 13.21
N GLN A 237 -0.93 -18.51 13.27
CA GLN A 237 -0.29 -17.86 12.12
C GLN A 237 -0.23 -18.77 10.90
N ALA A 238 0.11 -20.06 11.10
CA ALA A 238 0.18 -21.04 10.03
C ALA A 238 -1.16 -21.22 9.30
N VAL A 239 -2.29 -21.09 10.01
CA VAL A 239 -3.62 -21.11 9.41
C VAL A 239 -3.79 -19.95 8.42
N TYR A 240 -3.37 -18.74 8.77
CA TYR A 240 -3.47 -17.58 7.87
C TYR A 240 -2.47 -17.64 6.70
N VAL A 241 -1.27 -18.19 6.92
CA VAL A 241 -0.29 -18.43 5.84
C VAL A 241 -0.85 -19.42 4.82
N GLU A 242 -1.50 -20.48 5.27
CA GLU A 242 -2.14 -21.45 4.37
C GLU A 242 -3.37 -20.86 3.68
N LEU A 243 -4.19 -20.09 4.40
CA LEU A 243 -5.31 -19.35 3.83
C LEU A 243 -4.87 -18.42 2.70
N LEU A 244 -3.72 -17.74 2.83
CA LEU A 244 -3.18 -16.90 1.77
C LEU A 244 -2.89 -17.70 0.50
N LYS A 245 -2.20 -18.85 0.62
CA LYS A 245 -1.89 -19.71 -0.52
C LYS A 245 -3.17 -20.20 -1.19
N ASN A 246 -4.13 -20.67 -0.42
CA ASN A 246 -5.37 -21.22 -0.95
C ASN A 246 -6.25 -20.14 -1.59
N TYR A 247 -6.28 -18.94 -1.00
CA TYR A 247 -6.94 -17.78 -1.60
C TYR A 247 -6.32 -17.42 -2.95
N LEU A 248 -4.99 -17.31 -3.04
CA LEU A 248 -4.30 -17.01 -4.30
C LEU A 248 -4.56 -18.08 -5.37
N ASN A 249 -4.52 -19.37 -5.01
CA ASN A 249 -4.86 -20.48 -5.93
C ASN A 249 -6.34 -20.53 -6.34
N SER A 250 -7.22 -19.80 -5.64
CA SER A 250 -8.64 -19.69 -5.99
C SER A 250 -8.93 -18.56 -6.99
N ILE A 251 -8.05 -17.56 -7.07
CA ILE A 251 -8.23 -16.40 -7.95
C ILE A 251 -7.24 -16.34 -9.12
N TYR A 252 -6.17 -17.14 -9.06
CA TYR A 252 -5.11 -17.21 -10.08
C TYR A 252 -4.81 -18.65 -10.48
N ASP A 253 -4.18 -18.83 -11.65
CA ASP A 253 -3.56 -20.10 -12.02
C ASP A 253 -2.36 -20.41 -11.12
N GLN A 254 -1.94 -21.69 -11.09
CA GLN A 254 -0.88 -22.17 -10.21
C GLN A 254 0.42 -21.37 -10.30
N LYS A 255 0.84 -20.98 -11.51
CA LYS A 255 2.11 -20.28 -11.71
C LYS A 255 2.02 -18.86 -11.16
N ARG A 256 0.95 -18.15 -11.47
CA ARG A 256 0.71 -16.80 -10.96
C ARG A 256 0.49 -16.79 -9.45
N ALA A 257 -0.27 -17.74 -8.90
CA ALA A 257 -0.49 -17.88 -7.47
C ALA A 257 0.83 -18.10 -6.69
N THR A 258 1.70 -18.98 -7.19
CA THR A 258 3.01 -19.24 -6.57
C THR A 258 3.88 -17.99 -6.58
N SER A 259 3.99 -17.31 -7.73
CA SER A 259 4.78 -16.09 -7.85
C SER A 259 4.23 -14.95 -6.99
N ALA A 260 2.90 -14.81 -6.87
CA ALA A 260 2.28 -13.81 -6.01
C ALA A 260 2.55 -14.10 -4.52
N TYR A 261 2.44 -15.37 -4.11
CA TYR A 261 2.74 -15.78 -2.73
C TYR A 261 4.17 -15.44 -2.34
N GLU A 262 5.16 -15.81 -3.15
CA GLU A 262 6.59 -15.53 -2.89
C GLU A 262 6.84 -14.03 -2.73
N ARG A 263 6.27 -13.21 -3.61
CA ARG A 263 6.40 -11.74 -3.55
C ARG A 263 5.76 -11.17 -2.28
N LEU A 264 4.57 -11.63 -1.92
CA LEU A 264 3.88 -11.16 -0.72
C LEU A 264 4.64 -11.53 0.56
N MET A 265 5.19 -12.75 0.64
CA MET A 265 6.02 -13.16 1.76
C MET A 265 7.31 -12.34 1.85
N SER A 266 7.98 -12.09 0.71
CA SER A 266 9.14 -11.19 0.66
C SER A 266 8.79 -9.77 1.15
N ASN A 267 7.62 -9.26 0.79
CA ASN A 267 7.14 -7.95 1.27
C ASN A 267 6.89 -7.94 2.78
N LEU A 268 6.49 -9.07 3.39
CA LEU A 268 6.38 -9.15 4.85
C LEU A 268 7.76 -9.18 5.52
N ASP A 269 8.77 -9.80 4.90
CA ASP A 269 10.14 -9.78 5.42
C ASP A 269 10.76 -8.37 5.37
N ASP A 270 10.49 -7.61 4.30
CA ASP A 270 10.92 -6.22 4.15
C ASP A 270 10.21 -5.27 5.11
N LEU A 271 8.94 -5.56 5.45
CA LEU A 271 8.13 -4.76 6.37
C LEU A 271 8.80 -4.60 7.74
N HIS A 272 9.39 -5.68 8.24
CA HIS A 272 10.05 -5.69 9.54
C HIS A 272 11.24 -4.71 9.55
N ARG A 273 12.08 -4.75 8.50
CA ARG A 273 13.23 -3.84 8.32
C ARG A 273 12.81 -2.38 8.21
N LEU A 274 11.74 -2.11 7.46
CA LEU A 274 11.22 -0.75 7.30
C LEU A 274 10.67 -0.21 8.63
N THR A 275 10.02 -1.05 9.42
CA THR A 275 9.38 -0.64 10.67
C THR A 275 10.36 -0.13 11.72
N GLU A 276 11.54 -0.76 11.85
CA GLU A 276 12.59 -0.26 12.74
C GLU A 276 13.01 1.18 12.41
N ARG A 277 13.04 1.51 11.11
CA ARG A 277 13.38 2.86 10.63
C ARG A 277 12.24 3.84 10.80
N VAL A 278 11.00 3.43 10.58
CA VAL A 278 9.80 4.24 10.84
C VAL A 278 9.70 4.61 12.32
N ILE A 279 9.94 3.68 13.24
CA ILE A 279 9.96 3.95 14.70
C ILE A 279 11.02 5.01 15.04
N SER A 280 12.17 5.02 14.36
CA SER A 280 13.26 5.98 14.61
C SER A 280 12.89 7.45 14.32
N ILE A 281 11.92 7.69 13.42
CA ILE A 281 11.39 9.03 13.15
C ILE A 281 10.82 9.62 14.45
N PHE A 282 10.09 8.80 15.19
CA PHE A 282 9.34 9.28 16.33
C PHE A 282 10.18 9.54 17.59
N LEU A 283 11.39 8.99 17.68
CA LEU A 283 12.33 9.28 18.77
C LEU A 283 12.69 10.78 18.90
N HIS A 284 12.37 11.59 17.88
CA HIS A 284 12.68 13.01 17.83
C HIS A 284 11.47 13.89 18.14
N VAL A 285 10.29 13.30 18.38
CA VAL A 285 9.10 14.02 18.80
C VAL A 285 9.18 14.23 20.31
N ASN A 286 8.91 15.45 20.77
CA ASN A 286 8.87 15.78 22.19
C ASN A 286 7.79 14.93 22.89
N PRO A 287 8.13 14.11 23.91
CA PRO A 287 7.17 13.22 24.58
C PRO A 287 5.96 13.94 25.20
N LYS A 288 6.05 15.26 25.44
CA LYS A 288 4.94 16.08 25.94
C LYS A 288 3.84 16.31 24.92
N ASP A 289 4.16 16.19 23.63
CA ASP A 289 3.26 16.44 22.51
C ASP A 289 2.72 15.11 21.91
N VAL A 290 2.90 13.99 22.64
CA VAL A 290 2.54 12.63 22.22
C VAL A 290 1.46 12.07 23.13
N GLU A 291 0.41 11.51 22.54
CA GLU A 291 -0.69 10.86 23.26
C GLU A 291 -0.18 9.71 24.17
N PRO A 292 -0.75 9.51 25.38
CA PRO A 292 -0.29 8.48 26.32
C PRO A 292 -0.28 7.06 25.76
N LEU A 293 -1.21 6.74 24.85
CA LEU A 293 -1.28 5.42 24.21
C LEU A 293 -0.04 5.16 23.34
N LEU A 294 0.44 6.17 22.60
CA LEU A 294 1.63 6.03 21.77
C LEU A 294 2.88 5.86 22.65
N LEU A 295 2.97 6.59 23.76
CA LEU A 295 4.07 6.41 24.73
C LEU A 295 4.12 4.98 25.28
N GLU A 296 2.96 4.39 25.60
CA GLU A 296 2.86 3.01 26.09
C GLU A 296 3.17 1.97 25.01
N MET A 297 2.72 2.20 23.77
CA MET A 297 2.97 1.29 22.65
C MET A 297 4.43 1.29 22.21
N PHE A 298 5.12 2.43 22.30
CA PHE A 298 6.52 2.57 21.91
C PHE A 298 7.52 2.52 23.07
N ASP A 299 7.05 2.28 24.29
CA ASP A 299 7.84 2.29 25.52
C ASP A 299 8.70 3.57 25.70
N TRP A 300 8.18 4.72 25.25
CA TRP A 300 8.89 6.01 25.41
C TRP A 300 8.77 6.52 26.84
N LYS A 301 9.92 6.83 27.44
CA LYS A 301 9.99 7.43 28.77
C LYS A 301 9.63 8.92 28.69
N ARG A 302 8.78 9.36 29.62
CA ARG A 302 8.48 10.78 29.85
C ARG A 302 9.68 11.54 30.41
#